data_AF-A0A938Q755-F1
#
_entry.id   AF-A0A938Q755-F1
#
_cell.length_a   1.000
_cell.length_b   1.000
_cell.length_c   1.000
_cell.angle_alpha   90.00
_cell.angle_beta   90.00
_cell.angle_gamma   90.00
#
_symmetry.space_group_name_H-M   'P 1'
#
loop_
_entity.id
_entity.type
_entity.pdbx_description
1 polymer ?
#
loop_
_entity_poly.entity_id
_entity_poly.type
_entity_poly.pdbx_seq_one_letter_code
_entity_poly.pdbx_strand_id
1 'polypeptide(L)'
;MADMWVCYFNAYFSRTLYALNTKSRGAADGLDQLLLRQTGSPRAQTDTSLYTYGSRGVNLAPAQVYKNTEAHMSFLTDEQKELANEIAALLTERGETVCVAESTTGGLVSAALLWVAGASKYYAGGGVLYTLGSRTALAAVPASMFENYRGTTPEMITAIADAMRQRLGATWCIAESGLAGPTSGRSGLPPGRTTICASGPVTRVDVQQTGLLDRESNMLAFTTLTLRHLRNAIKAAH
;
A
#
# COMPACT_ATOMS: atom_id res chain seq x y z
N MET A 1 -16.56 -26.20 -14.29
CA MET A 1 -15.13 -25.87 -14.07
C MET A 1 -15.11 -24.41 -13.66
N ALA A 2 -14.79 -24.12 -12.41
CA ALA A 2 -14.76 -22.75 -11.88
C ALA A 2 -13.29 -22.41 -11.60
N ASP A 3 -12.75 -21.50 -12.41
CA ASP A 3 -11.37 -21.04 -12.29
C ASP A 3 -11.25 -20.11 -11.08
N MET A 4 -10.54 -20.61 -10.08
CA MET A 4 -10.24 -19.93 -8.82
C MET A 4 -9.04 -19.01 -9.03
N TRP A 5 -9.27 -17.70 -9.04
CA TRP A 5 -8.21 -16.70 -9.00
C TRP A 5 -7.69 -16.56 -7.56
N VAL A 6 -6.43 -16.94 -7.34
CA VAL A 6 -5.74 -16.74 -6.06
C VAL A 6 -5.09 -15.36 -6.06
N CYS A 7 -5.64 -14.43 -5.28
CA CYS A 7 -4.95 -13.19 -4.92
C CYS A 7 -3.98 -13.48 -3.76
N TYR A 8 -2.68 -13.38 -4.01
CA TYR A 8 -1.67 -13.36 -2.94
C TYR A 8 -1.72 -12.00 -2.23
N PHE A 9 -2.43 -11.93 -1.12
CA PHE A 9 -2.25 -10.87 -0.13
C PHE A 9 -1.11 -11.28 0.79
N ASN A 10 0.03 -10.62 0.68
CA ASN A 10 1.01 -10.65 1.76
C ASN A 10 0.50 -9.69 2.84
N ALA A 11 -0.49 -10.14 3.61
CA ALA A 11 -0.80 -9.51 4.87
C ALA A 11 0.44 -9.72 5.74
N TYR A 12 1.15 -8.63 6.05
CA TYR A 12 2.03 -8.58 7.21
C TYR A 12 1.17 -8.97 8.42
N PHE A 13 1.16 -10.26 8.76
CA PHE A 13 0.86 -10.65 10.11
C PHE A 13 1.86 -9.90 10.97
N SER A 14 1.35 -9.14 11.95
CA SER A 14 2.17 -8.59 13.01
C SER A 14 2.89 -9.75 13.71
N ARG A 15 4.09 -10.09 13.25
CA ARG A 15 5.10 -10.65 14.12
C ARG A 15 5.44 -9.52 15.07
N THR A 16 4.70 -9.43 16.17
CA THR A 16 5.16 -8.68 17.33
C THR A 16 6.47 -9.34 17.75
N LEU A 17 7.59 -8.75 17.31
CA LEU A 17 8.89 -9.06 17.86
C LEU A 17 8.87 -8.48 19.28
N TYR A 18 8.62 -9.33 20.26
CA TYR A 18 8.85 -8.95 21.65
C TYR A 18 10.36 -8.95 21.89
N ALA A 19 10.95 -7.76 21.92
CA ALA A 19 12.29 -7.58 22.44
C ALA A 19 12.25 -7.74 23.96
N LEU A 20 12.62 -8.92 24.46
CA LEU A 20 12.96 -9.09 25.86
C LEU A 20 14.34 -8.46 26.09
N ASN A 21 14.38 -7.28 26.69
CA ASN A 21 15.62 -6.75 27.27
C ASN A 21 15.88 -7.49 28.58
N THR A 22 16.42 -8.71 28.51
CA THR A 22 16.91 -9.40 29.72
C THR A 22 18.26 -8.83 30.12
N LYS A 23 18.26 -7.69 30.81
CA LYS A 23 19.34 -7.42 31.78
C LYS A 23 19.05 -8.23 33.04
N SER A 24 19.29 -9.53 32.98
CA SER A 24 19.45 -10.35 34.19
C SER A 24 20.73 -11.15 34.07
N ARG A 25 21.76 -10.72 34.81
CA ARG A 25 22.87 -11.58 35.18
C ARG A 25 22.28 -12.74 35.98
N GLY A 26 22.50 -13.96 35.50
CA GLY A 26 22.44 -15.17 36.31
C GLY A 26 21.12 -15.96 36.22
N ALA A 27 21.30 -17.28 36.21
CA ALA A 27 20.35 -18.37 36.34
C ALA A 27 19.66 -18.85 35.05
N ALA A 28 20.03 -20.08 34.71
CA ALA A 28 19.53 -20.93 33.64
C ALA A 28 18.17 -21.58 34.01
N ASP A 29 17.62 -22.27 33.01
CA ASP A 29 16.59 -23.32 33.07
C ASP A 29 15.11 -22.90 33.09
N GLY A 30 14.41 -23.28 32.02
CA GLY A 30 12.93 -23.36 31.97
C GLY A 30 12.29 -22.70 30.75
N LEU A 31 11.97 -23.49 29.71
CA LEU A 31 11.07 -23.07 28.63
C LEU A 31 9.62 -23.10 29.16
N ASP A 32 9.12 -21.97 29.65
CA ASP A 32 7.71 -21.85 30.05
C ASP A 32 6.81 -21.59 28.82
N GLN A 33 5.89 -22.53 28.55
CA GLN A 33 4.90 -22.41 27.49
C GLN A 33 3.85 -21.34 27.83
N LEU A 34 3.63 -20.40 26.90
CA LEU A 34 2.58 -19.39 26.98
C LEU A 34 1.26 -19.98 26.44
N LEU A 35 0.29 -20.27 27.31
CA LEU A 35 -1.07 -20.64 26.92
C LEU A 35 -1.98 -19.41 26.91
N LEU A 36 -2.36 -18.94 25.72
CA LEU A 36 -3.39 -17.90 25.53
C LEU A 36 -4.78 -18.51 25.74
N ARG A 37 -5.51 -18.04 26.76
CA ARG A 37 -6.95 -18.33 26.94
C ARG A 37 -7.73 -17.05 26.65
N GLN A 38 -8.42 -16.99 25.51
CA GLN A 38 -9.38 -15.92 25.23
C GLN A 38 -10.71 -16.24 25.92
N THR A 39 -11.18 -15.36 26.80
CA THR A 39 -12.56 -15.36 27.30
C THR A 39 -13.13 -13.95 27.15
N GLY A 40 -13.99 -13.71 26.16
CA GLY A 40 -14.68 -12.42 25.99
C GLY A 40 -15.29 -12.17 24.61
N SER A 41 -16.46 -11.52 24.57
CA SER A 41 -17.31 -11.23 23.40
C SER A 41 -16.72 -10.16 22.45
N PRO A 42 -17.06 -10.14 21.14
CA PRO A 42 -16.35 -9.39 20.08
C PRO A 42 -16.46 -7.85 20.10
N ARG A 43 -16.92 -7.24 21.20
CA ARG A 43 -17.33 -5.82 21.22
C ARG A 43 -16.76 -4.94 22.34
N ALA A 44 -15.68 -5.36 23.01
CA ALA A 44 -14.98 -4.51 23.96
C ALA A 44 -13.55 -4.25 23.49
N GLN A 45 -13.05 -3.02 23.74
CA GLN A 45 -11.63 -2.68 23.72
C GLN A 45 -10.79 -3.85 24.24
N THR A 46 -9.76 -4.25 23.50
CA THR A 46 -8.87 -5.34 23.91
C THR A 46 -8.04 -4.90 25.10
N ASP A 47 -8.60 -5.00 26.29
CA ASP A 47 -7.84 -4.95 27.53
C ASP A 47 -6.95 -6.19 27.58
N THR A 48 -5.69 -5.99 27.24
CA THR A 48 -4.68 -7.06 27.30
C THR A 48 -4.05 -7.02 28.69
N SER A 49 -4.53 -7.90 29.57
CA SER A 49 -3.93 -8.10 30.89
C SER A 49 -2.82 -9.16 30.79
N LEU A 50 -1.58 -8.78 31.11
CA LEU A 50 -0.44 -9.71 31.24
C LEU A 50 -0.49 -10.36 32.62
N TYR A 51 -0.56 -11.69 32.67
CA TYR A 51 -0.43 -12.48 33.89
C TYR A 51 0.90 -13.22 33.88
N THR A 52 1.72 -13.03 34.91
CA THR A 52 2.93 -13.83 35.13
C THR A 52 2.58 -14.99 36.05
N TYR A 53 2.86 -16.23 35.64
CA TYR A 53 2.67 -17.42 36.46
C TYR A 53 3.98 -17.75 37.18
N GLY A 54 3.99 -17.67 38.52
CA GLY A 54 5.10 -18.11 39.35
C GLY A 54 4.75 -19.41 40.08
N SER A 55 5.71 -20.29 40.27
CA SER A 55 5.57 -21.63 40.89
C SER A 55 5.17 -21.63 42.39
N ARG A 56 4.79 -20.49 42.96
CA ARG A 56 4.32 -20.37 44.36
C ARG A 56 3.14 -19.39 44.49
N GLY A 57 1.98 -19.79 43.98
CA GLY A 57 0.70 -19.13 44.30
C GLY A 57 0.48 -17.75 43.66
N VAL A 58 -0.80 -17.38 43.54
CA VAL A 58 -1.23 -16.17 42.83
C VAL A 58 -1.03 -14.94 43.72
N ASN A 59 -0.13 -14.03 43.32
CA ASN A 59 -0.08 -12.69 43.89
C ASN A 59 -0.78 -11.74 42.92
N LEU A 60 -2.07 -11.46 43.17
CA LEU A 60 -2.87 -10.52 42.38
C LEU A 60 -2.51 -9.08 42.78
N ALA A 61 -1.35 -8.59 42.34
CA ALA A 61 -1.15 -7.15 42.25
C ALA A 61 -1.96 -6.62 41.05
N PRO A 62 -2.72 -5.52 41.17
CA PRO A 62 -3.41 -4.94 40.03
C PRO A 62 -2.39 -4.61 38.95
N ALA A 63 -2.54 -5.21 37.77
CA ALA A 63 -1.71 -4.91 36.62
C ALA A 63 -1.79 -3.39 36.37
N GLN A 64 -0.64 -2.72 36.35
CA GLN A 64 -0.58 -1.34 35.87
C GLN A 64 -1.11 -1.34 34.43
N VAL A 65 -2.30 -0.76 34.25
CA VAL A 65 -2.85 -0.51 32.92
C VAL A 65 -1.95 0.55 32.27
N TYR A 66 -0.97 0.09 31.50
CA TYR A 66 -0.22 0.95 30.62
C TYR A 66 -1.16 1.37 29.49
N LYS A 67 -1.77 2.55 29.64
CA LYS A 67 -2.44 3.22 28.53
C LYS A 67 -1.36 3.56 27.51
N ASN A 68 -1.26 2.76 26.46
CA ASN A 68 -0.37 3.06 25.35
C ASN A 68 -0.97 4.27 24.60
N THR A 69 -0.63 5.48 25.03
CA THR A 69 -0.92 6.74 24.32
C THR A 69 0.11 6.95 23.20
N GLU A 70 0.44 5.91 22.46
CA GLU A 70 1.08 6.10 21.17
C GLU A 70 -0.03 6.55 20.22
N ALA A 71 0.04 7.81 19.80
CA ALA A 71 -0.78 8.33 18.72
C ALA A 71 -0.76 7.28 17.60
N HIS A 72 -1.94 6.76 17.23
CA HIS A 72 -2.05 5.72 16.22
C HIS A 72 -1.43 6.23 14.91
N MET A 73 -0.17 5.86 14.67
CA MET A 73 0.61 6.38 13.56
C MET A 73 0.02 5.82 12.28
N SER A 74 -0.76 6.63 11.58
CA SER A 74 -1.42 6.22 10.35
C SER A 74 -0.38 6.02 9.26
N PHE A 75 -0.52 4.96 8.46
CA PHE A 75 0.31 4.72 7.28
C PHE A 75 0.01 5.71 6.13
N LEU A 76 -1.06 6.51 6.25
CA LEU A 76 -1.40 7.59 5.34
C LEU A 76 -1.18 8.94 6.00
N THR A 77 -0.62 9.87 5.23
CA THR A 77 -0.59 11.30 5.58
C THR A 77 -1.99 11.90 5.51
N ASP A 78 -2.22 13.03 6.16
CA ASP A 78 -3.54 13.69 6.14
C ASP A 78 -3.92 14.14 4.72
N GLU A 79 -2.96 14.63 3.94
CA GLU A 79 -3.20 14.96 2.54
C GLU A 79 -3.61 13.75 1.70
N GLN A 80 -3.01 12.58 1.93
CA GLN A 80 -3.40 11.35 1.22
C GLN A 80 -4.82 10.92 1.60
N LYS A 81 -5.22 11.09 2.86
CA LYS A 81 -6.60 10.82 3.31
C LYS A 81 -7.59 11.77 2.66
N GLU A 82 -7.27 13.06 2.59
CA GLU A 82 -8.11 14.07 1.93
C GLU A 82 -8.28 13.76 0.44
N LEU A 83 -7.18 13.50 -0.28
CA LEU A 83 -7.21 13.13 -1.69
C LEU A 83 -8.00 11.85 -1.93
N ALA A 84 -7.81 10.81 -1.11
CA ALA A 84 -8.54 9.56 -1.25
C ALA A 84 -10.05 9.75 -1.04
N ASN A 85 -10.46 10.52 -0.04
CA ASN A 85 -11.87 10.86 0.18
C ASN A 85 -12.47 11.67 -0.99
N GLU A 86 -11.74 12.66 -1.52
CA GLU A 86 -12.18 13.42 -2.71
C GLU A 86 -12.40 12.48 -3.91
N ILE A 87 -11.44 11.59 -4.19
CA ILE A 87 -11.51 10.64 -5.31
C ILE A 87 -12.70 9.71 -5.12
N ALA A 88 -12.87 9.15 -3.92
CA ALA A 88 -13.99 8.26 -3.59
C ALA A 88 -15.34 8.94 -3.81
N ALA A 89 -15.48 10.19 -3.35
CA ALA A 89 -16.70 10.97 -3.54
C ALA A 89 -17.00 11.20 -5.03
N LEU A 90 -16.01 11.69 -5.79
CA LEU A 90 -16.18 11.97 -7.22
C LEU A 90 -16.56 10.74 -8.02
N LEU A 91 -15.86 9.61 -7.82
CA LEU A 91 -16.15 8.38 -8.56
C LEU A 91 -17.52 7.81 -8.17
N THR A 92 -17.85 7.80 -6.87
CA THR A 92 -19.13 7.28 -6.39
C THR A 92 -20.32 8.11 -6.90
N GLU A 93 -20.20 9.44 -6.88
CA GLU A 93 -21.25 10.35 -7.38
C GLU A 93 -21.54 10.12 -8.87
N ARG A 94 -20.51 9.78 -9.65
CA ARG A 94 -20.61 9.55 -11.10
C ARG A 94 -20.91 8.10 -11.49
N GLY A 95 -20.93 7.17 -10.52
CA GLY A 95 -21.02 5.74 -10.81
C GLY A 95 -19.82 5.20 -11.60
N GLU A 96 -18.66 5.85 -11.47
CA GLU A 96 -17.43 5.46 -12.16
C GLU A 96 -16.55 4.58 -11.26
N THR A 97 -15.68 3.79 -11.89
CA THR A 97 -14.73 2.92 -11.19
C THR A 97 -13.28 3.22 -11.57
N VAL A 98 -12.35 2.87 -10.69
CA VAL A 98 -10.90 2.99 -10.92
C VAL A 98 -10.20 1.66 -10.65
N CYS A 99 -9.24 1.33 -11.49
CA CYS A 99 -8.22 0.32 -11.19
C CYS A 99 -6.82 0.91 -11.05
N VAL A 100 -5.93 0.21 -10.35
CA VAL A 100 -4.56 0.68 -10.06
C VAL A 100 -3.51 -0.22 -10.71
N ALA A 101 -2.53 0.39 -11.36
CA ALA A 101 -1.34 -0.29 -11.88
C ALA A 101 -0.08 0.38 -11.34
N GLU A 102 0.37 -0.04 -10.17
CA GLU A 102 1.46 0.65 -9.47
C GLU A 102 2.76 -0.16 -9.48
N SER A 103 3.89 0.52 -9.39
CA SER A 103 5.20 -0.15 -9.32
C SER A 103 5.92 0.28 -8.07
N THR A 104 6.34 1.53 -8.03
CA THR A 104 7.34 1.99 -7.08
C THR A 104 6.71 2.43 -5.76
N THR A 105 5.44 2.82 -5.77
CA THR A 105 4.62 3.02 -4.56
C THR A 105 4.28 1.72 -3.84
N GLY A 106 4.43 0.56 -4.49
CA GLY A 106 4.42 -0.75 -3.83
C GLY A 106 3.12 -1.16 -3.14
N GLY A 107 1.97 -0.62 -3.56
CA GLY A 107 0.67 -0.91 -2.95
C GLY A 107 0.04 0.28 -2.23
N LEU A 108 0.81 1.37 -2.01
CA LEU A 108 0.35 2.51 -1.23
C LEU A 108 -0.80 3.28 -1.90
N VAL A 109 -0.86 3.31 -3.24
CA VAL A 109 -1.97 3.96 -3.96
C VAL A 109 -3.24 3.14 -3.75
N SER A 110 -3.16 1.82 -3.93
CA SER A 110 -4.27 0.90 -3.66
C SER A 110 -4.73 1.00 -2.20
N ALA A 111 -3.78 1.01 -1.26
CA ALA A 111 -4.08 1.08 0.17
C ALA A 111 -4.78 2.41 0.54
N ALA A 112 -4.36 3.53 -0.05
CA ALA A 112 -4.98 4.83 0.19
C ALA A 112 -6.44 4.87 -0.28
N LEU A 113 -6.73 4.33 -1.48
CA LEU A 113 -8.10 4.25 -1.99
C LEU A 113 -8.95 3.27 -1.16
N LEU A 114 -8.43 2.07 -0.88
CA LEU A 114 -9.15 1.05 -0.11
C LEU A 114 -9.37 1.43 1.36
N TRP A 115 -8.59 2.36 1.91
CA TRP A 115 -8.77 2.88 3.26
C TRP A 115 -10.10 3.62 3.44
N VAL A 116 -10.66 4.20 2.38
CA VAL A 116 -11.96 4.90 2.43
C VAL A 116 -13.11 3.89 2.55
N ALA A 117 -13.96 4.06 3.57
CA ALA A 117 -15.11 3.18 3.79
C ALA A 117 -16.03 3.15 2.56
N GLY A 118 -16.43 1.94 2.14
CA GLY A 118 -17.25 1.76 0.94
C GLY A 118 -16.48 1.74 -0.38
N ALA A 119 -15.15 1.56 -0.34
CA ALA A 119 -14.31 1.48 -1.54
C ALA A 119 -14.78 0.47 -2.60
N SER A 120 -15.53 -0.57 -2.22
CA SER A 120 -16.13 -1.53 -3.16
C SER A 120 -17.09 -0.90 -4.19
N LYS A 121 -17.56 0.33 -3.97
CA LYS A 121 -18.40 1.06 -4.92
C LYS A 121 -17.62 1.59 -6.14
N TYR A 122 -16.32 1.85 -5.98
CA TYR A 122 -15.53 2.54 -7.00
C TYR A 122 -14.18 1.89 -7.29
N TYR A 123 -13.64 1.03 -6.43
CA TYR A 123 -12.38 0.34 -6.66
C TYR A 123 -12.61 -0.99 -7.40
N ALA A 124 -12.26 -1.04 -8.68
CA ALA A 124 -12.47 -2.21 -9.54
C ALA A 124 -11.41 -3.31 -9.34
N GLY A 125 -10.21 -2.95 -8.87
CA GLY A 125 -9.09 -3.87 -8.74
C GLY A 125 -7.75 -3.19 -9.01
N GLY A 126 -6.66 -3.95 -8.99
CA GLY A 126 -5.35 -3.42 -9.32
C GLY A 126 -4.22 -4.41 -9.04
N GLY A 127 -2.99 -3.98 -9.30
CA GLY A 127 -1.81 -4.81 -9.05
C GLY A 127 -0.51 -4.03 -8.98
N VAL A 128 0.50 -4.67 -8.37
CA VAL A 128 1.87 -4.16 -8.29
C VAL A 128 2.72 -4.74 -9.44
N LEU A 129 2.98 -3.92 -10.46
CA LEU A 129 3.70 -4.24 -11.69
C LEU A 129 5.20 -3.87 -11.59
N TYR A 130 5.87 -4.39 -10.55
CA TYR A 130 7.24 -4.00 -10.20
C TYR A 130 8.32 -4.49 -11.18
N THR A 131 8.20 -5.72 -11.69
CA THR A 131 9.19 -6.29 -12.62
C THR A 131 8.73 -6.12 -14.06
N LEU A 132 9.68 -6.09 -15.01
CA LEU A 132 9.33 -6.07 -16.43
C LEU A 132 8.44 -7.29 -16.81
N GLY A 133 8.73 -8.45 -16.22
CA GLY A 133 7.91 -9.65 -16.39
C GLY A 133 6.49 -9.50 -15.85
N SER A 134 6.29 -8.84 -14.70
CA SER A 134 4.93 -8.60 -14.18
C SER A 134 4.16 -7.58 -15.01
N ARG A 135 4.82 -6.61 -15.64
CA ARG A 135 4.19 -5.70 -16.63
C ARG A 135 3.65 -6.46 -17.82
N THR A 136 4.43 -7.38 -18.37
CA THR A 136 3.97 -8.24 -19.48
C THR A 136 2.87 -9.20 -19.02
N ALA A 137 3.00 -9.85 -17.86
CA ALA A 137 2.01 -10.82 -17.40
C ALA A 137 0.65 -10.18 -17.08
N LEU A 138 0.65 -9.04 -16.38
CA LEU A 138 -0.58 -8.42 -15.86
C LEU A 138 -1.20 -7.45 -16.85
N ALA A 139 -0.40 -6.65 -17.56
CA ALA A 139 -0.88 -5.66 -18.52
C ALA A 139 -0.73 -6.10 -19.99
N ALA A 140 -0.17 -7.27 -20.30
CA ALA A 140 0.10 -7.74 -21.68
C ALA A 140 0.86 -6.74 -22.57
N VAL A 141 1.66 -5.88 -21.96
CA VAL A 141 2.57 -5.02 -22.69
C VAL A 141 3.72 -5.88 -23.24
N PRO A 142 4.00 -5.81 -24.56
CA PRO A 142 4.98 -6.68 -25.20
C PRO A 142 6.37 -6.42 -24.65
N ALA A 143 7.16 -7.48 -24.48
CA ALA A 143 8.53 -7.38 -23.98
C ALA A 143 9.42 -6.47 -24.85
N SER A 144 9.13 -6.33 -26.15
CA SER A 144 9.82 -5.41 -27.05
C SER A 144 9.73 -3.94 -26.60
N MET A 145 8.67 -3.56 -25.87
CA MET A 145 8.55 -2.21 -25.31
C MET A 145 9.62 -1.93 -24.23
N PHE A 146 10.19 -2.96 -23.63
CA PHE A 146 11.22 -2.83 -22.59
C PHE A 146 12.64 -3.09 -23.12
N GLU A 147 12.81 -3.21 -24.44
CA GLU A 147 14.14 -3.25 -25.05
C GLU A 147 14.92 -2.00 -24.65
N ASN A 148 16.15 -2.18 -24.18
CA ASN A 148 17.00 -1.09 -23.68
C ASN A 148 16.36 -0.24 -22.56
N TYR A 149 15.48 -0.81 -21.73
CA TYR A 149 14.81 -0.09 -20.64
C TYR A 149 15.79 0.76 -19.80
N ARG A 150 15.48 2.06 -19.67
CA ARG A 150 16.21 3.05 -18.85
C ARG A 150 15.29 3.76 -17.86
N GLY A 151 14.15 3.17 -17.54
CA GLY A 151 13.09 3.81 -16.77
C GLY A 151 11.82 3.94 -17.60
N THR A 152 10.70 4.11 -16.91
CA THR A 152 9.38 4.20 -17.52
C THR A 152 9.25 5.51 -18.29
N THR A 153 8.79 5.43 -19.53
CA THR A 153 8.45 6.61 -20.35
C THR A 153 6.94 6.89 -20.31
N PRO A 154 6.49 8.10 -20.70
CA PRO A 154 5.07 8.40 -20.85
C PRO A 154 4.30 7.36 -21.68
N GLU A 155 4.87 6.95 -22.82
CA GLU A 155 4.25 5.99 -23.73
C GLU A 155 4.08 4.61 -23.06
N MET A 156 5.11 4.16 -22.33
CA MET A 156 5.07 2.88 -21.61
C MET A 156 4.01 2.90 -20.51
N ILE A 157 3.95 3.95 -19.70
CA ILE A 157 2.97 4.00 -18.59
C ILE A 157 1.54 4.14 -19.12
N THR A 158 1.33 4.85 -20.23
CA THR A 158 0.02 4.97 -20.86
C THR A 158 -0.44 3.62 -21.40
N ALA A 159 0.43 2.88 -22.09
CA ALA A 159 0.12 1.53 -22.56
C ALA A 159 -0.26 0.57 -21.40
N ILE A 160 0.47 0.64 -20.28
CA ILE A 160 0.16 -0.12 -19.07
C ILE A 160 -1.22 0.28 -18.51
N ALA A 161 -1.47 1.58 -18.37
CA ALA A 161 -2.72 2.10 -17.82
C ALA A 161 -3.92 1.71 -18.68
N ASP A 162 -3.83 1.87 -20.00
CA ASP A 162 -4.90 1.49 -20.92
C ASP A 162 -5.20 -0.01 -20.87
N ALA A 163 -4.17 -0.84 -20.89
CA ALA A 163 -4.35 -2.28 -20.86
C ALA A 163 -4.97 -2.75 -19.53
N MET A 164 -4.52 -2.20 -18.40
CA MET A 164 -5.08 -2.51 -17.08
C MET A 164 -6.52 -2.03 -16.93
N ARG A 165 -6.83 -0.83 -17.46
CA ARG A 165 -8.20 -0.30 -17.52
C ARG A 165 -9.13 -1.26 -18.26
N GLN A 166 -8.74 -1.66 -19.47
CA GLN A 166 -9.53 -2.55 -20.31
C GLN A 166 -9.71 -3.93 -19.69
N ARG A 167 -8.64 -4.51 -19.13
CA ARG A 167 -8.67 -5.85 -18.50
C ARG A 167 -9.58 -5.92 -17.29
N LEU A 168 -9.62 -4.87 -16.48
CA LEU A 168 -10.43 -4.81 -15.27
C LEU A 168 -11.81 -4.19 -15.50
N GLY A 169 -12.12 -3.74 -16.72
CA GLY A 169 -13.40 -3.13 -17.06
C GLY A 169 -13.69 -1.86 -16.24
N ALA A 170 -12.64 -1.12 -15.86
CA ALA A 170 -12.78 0.08 -15.04
C ALA A 170 -12.98 1.33 -15.90
N THR A 171 -13.66 2.36 -15.37
CA THR A 171 -13.77 3.66 -16.06
C THR A 171 -12.40 4.34 -16.16
N TRP A 172 -11.62 4.24 -15.07
CA TRP A 172 -10.31 4.84 -14.92
C TRP A 172 -9.25 3.76 -14.62
N CYS A 173 -8.03 3.99 -15.08
CA CYS A 173 -6.84 3.37 -14.51
C CYS A 173 -5.85 4.45 -14.10
N ILE A 174 -5.35 4.38 -12.86
CA ILE A 174 -4.19 5.15 -12.43
C ILE A 174 -2.97 4.25 -12.40
N ALA A 175 -1.95 4.63 -13.15
CA ALA A 175 -0.70 3.89 -13.25
C ALA A 175 0.47 4.74 -12.77
N GLU A 176 1.37 4.13 -11.98
CA GLU A 176 2.57 4.76 -11.42
C GLU A 176 3.78 3.87 -11.67
N SER A 177 4.86 4.47 -12.17
CA SER A 177 6.17 3.83 -12.11
C SER A 177 7.31 4.84 -12.10
N GLY A 178 8.10 4.79 -11.02
CA GLY A 178 9.25 5.65 -10.83
C GLY A 178 10.52 4.99 -10.32
N LEU A 179 11.47 5.81 -9.94
CA LEU A 179 12.79 5.49 -9.42
C LEU A 179 12.88 6.07 -8.01
N ALA A 180 12.47 5.30 -6.99
CA ALA A 180 12.52 5.79 -5.60
C ALA A 180 13.94 5.91 -5.03
N GLY A 181 14.94 5.31 -5.68
CA GLY A 181 16.31 5.28 -5.19
C GLY A 181 16.61 4.14 -4.21
N PRO A 182 17.73 4.23 -3.46
CA PRO A 182 18.58 5.42 -3.31
C PRO A 182 19.58 5.66 -4.45
N THR A 183 19.82 4.66 -5.31
CA THR A 183 20.77 4.76 -6.43
C THR A 183 20.06 4.92 -7.78
N SER A 184 20.79 5.39 -8.80
CA SER A 184 20.31 5.47 -10.18
C SER A 184 20.06 4.10 -10.84
N GLY A 185 20.56 3.02 -10.22
CA GLY A 185 20.39 1.65 -10.67
C GLY A 185 20.79 1.46 -12.15
N ARG A 186 20.08 0.58 -12.85
CA ARG A 186 20.29 0.32 -14.28
C ARG A 186 19.79 1.44 -15.20
N SER A 187 19.00 2.37 -14.67
CA SER A 187 18.43 3.47 -15.45
C SER A 187 19.46 4.54 -15.79
N GLY A 188 20.45 4.75 -14.91
CA GLY A 188 21.37 5.89 -14.98
C GLY A 188 20.73 7.23 -14.61
N LEU A 189 19.41 7.27 -14.39
CA LEU A 189 18.67 8.48 -14.01
C LEU A 189 18.70 8.69 -12.49
N PRO A 190 18.65 9.94 -12.01
CA PRO A 190 18.63 10.22 -10.57
C PRO A 190 17.34 9.67 -9.90
N PRO A 191 17.39 9.35 -8.60
CA PRO A 191 16.20 9.02 -7.83
C PRO A 191 15.21 10.19 -7.77
N GLY A 192 13.97 9.89 -7.37
CA GLY A 192 12.91 10.86 -7.22
C GLY A 192 12.11 11.15 -8.49
N ARG A 193 12.38 10.44 -9.58
CA ARG A 193 11.60 10.53 -10.82
C ARG A 193 10.45 9.53 -10.81
N THR A 194 9.21 9.95 -11.06
CA THR A 194 8.09 9.03 -11.33
C THR A 194 7.31 9.44 -12.58
N THR A 195 6.80 8.46 -13.30
CA THR A 195 5.89 8.68 -14.44
C THR A 195 4.52 8.17 -14.05
N ILE A 196 3.51 9.01 -14.21
CA ILE A 196 2.14 8.78 -13.74
C ILE A 196 1.20 8.95 -14.92
N CYS A 197 0.27 8.01 -15.11
CA CYS A 197 -0.78 8.11 -16.12
C CYS A 197 -2.14 7.83 -15.51
N ALA A 198 -3.08 8.76 -15.68
CA ALA A 198 -4.50 8.53 -15.51
C ALA A 198 -5.11 8.28 -16.89
N SER A 199 -5.54 7.05 -17.17
CA SER A 199 -6.29 6.69 -18.37
C SER A 199 -7.78 6.60 -18.02
N GLY A 200 -8.65 7.22 -18.83
CA GLY A 200 -10.08 7.31 -18.56
C GLY A 200 -10.84 8.04 -19.67
N PRO A 201 -11.99 8.65 -19.36
CA PRO A 201 -12.67 9.61 -20.23
C PRO A 201 -11.74 10.72 -20.77
N VAL A 202 -10.76 11.13 -19.97
CA VAL A 202 -9.59 11.88 -20.42
C VAL A 202 -8.33 11.11 -20.08
N THR A 203 -7.30 11.23 -20.91
CA THR A 203 -5.98 10.67 -20.62
C THR A 203 -5.03 11.79 -20.24
N ARG A 204 -4.38 11.66 -19.08
CA ARG A 204 -3.35 12.60 -18.62
C ARG A 204 -2.12 11.80 -18.21
N VAL A 205 -0.98 12.15 -18.77
CA VAL A 205 0.32 11.59 -18.41
C VAL A 205 1.24 12.71 -17.96
N ASP A 206 2.04 12.44 -16.94
CA ASP A 206 2.99 13.40 -16.41
C ASP A 206 4.23 12.71 -15.84
N VAL A 207 5.35 13.44 -15.86
CA VAL A 207 6.63 13.03 -15.28
C VAL A 207 6.96 14.00 -14.16
N GLN A 208 7.08 13.46 -12.96
CA GLN A 208 7.34 14.22 -11.75
C GLN A 208 8.74 13.94 -11.21
N GLN A 209 9.34 14.97 -10.61
CA GLN A 209 10.65 14.91 -9.96
C GLN A 209 10.55 15.48 -8.55
N THR A 210 10.82 14.67 -7.53
CA THR A 210 10.72 15.08 -6.11
C THR A 210 11.99 15.75 -5.61
N GLY A 211 13.15 15.43 -6.21
CA GLY A 211 14.46 15.81 -5.70
C GLY A 211 14.89 15.07 -4.43
N LEU A 212 14.08 14.12 -3.95
CA LEU A 212 14.38 13.34 -2.75
C LEU A 212 15.29 12.16 -3.10
N LEU A 213 16.22 11.86 -2.21
CA LEU A 213 17.16 10.73 -2.35
C LEU A 213 16.69 9.49 -1.58
N ASP A 214 15.94 9.71 -0.50
CA ASP A 214 15.46 8.63 0.36
C ASP A 214 14.31 7.86 -0.31
N ARG A 215 14.38 6.54 -0.20
CA ARG A 215 13.44 5.63 -0.85
C ARG A 215 12.04 5.75 -0.25
N GLU A 216 11.93 5.72 1.07
CA GLU A 216 10.65 5.76 1.76
C GLU A 216 9.94 7.08 1.48
N SER A 217 10.67 8.19 1.61
CA SER A 217 10.19 9.53 1.30
C SER A 217 9.69 9.64 -0.15
N ASN A 218 10.40 9.04 -1.11
CA ASN A 218 9.94 8.96 -2.50
C ASN A 218 8.68 8.12 -2.68
N MET A 219 8.56 6.97 -2.02
CA MET A 219 7.36 6.15 -2.11
C MET A 219 6.12 6.90 -1.60
N LEU A 220 6.25 7.63 -0.49
CA LEU A 220 5.18 8.47 0.05
C LEU A 220 4.85 9.64 -0.89
N ALA A 221 5.86 10.34 -1.39
CA ALA A 221 5.68 11.45 -2.32
C ALA A 221 5.03 11.00 -3.64
N PHE A 222 5.47 9.89 -4.22
CA PHE A 222 4.88 9.33 -5.45
C PHE A 222 3.43 8.92 -5.23
N THR A 223 3.09 8.38 -4.05
CA THR A 223 1.71 8.05 -3.70
C THR A 223 0.83 9.30 -3.71
N THR A 224 1.28 10.37 -3.04
CA THR A 224 0.57 11.65 -3.00
C THR A 224 0.41 12.27 -4.39
N LEU A 225 1.49 12.29 -5.19
CA LEU A 225 1.47 12.80 -6.56
C LEU A 225 0.49 12.00 -7.44
N THR A 226 0.46 10.68 -7.27
CA THR A 226 -0.41 9.78 -8.04
C THR A 226 -1.89 9.99 -7.71
N LEU A 227 -2.24 10.08 -6.41
CA LEU A 227 -3.61 10.40 -5.98
C LEU A 227 -4.04 11.77 -6.50
N ARG A 228 -3.18 12.80 -6.39
CA ARG A 228 -3.48 14.13 -6.90
C ARG A 228 -3.69 14.13 -8.41
N HIS A 229 -2.88 13.38 -9.15
CA HIS A 229 -2.99 13.25 -10.60
C HIS A 229 -4.32 12.61 -11.01
N LEU A 230 -4.72 11.52 -10.35
CA LEU A 230 -6.01 10.88 -10.56
C LEU A 230 -7.17 11.86 -10.28
N ARG A 231 -7.16 12.50 -9.10
CA ARG A 231 -8.17 13.49 -8.71
C ARG A 231 -8.30 14.59 -9.76
N ASN A 232 -7.19 15.14 -10.23
CA ASN A 232 -7.16 16.19 -11.23
C ASN A 232 -7.66 15.72 -12.60
N ALA A 233 -7.38 14.46 -12.99
CA ALA A 233 -7.91 13.88 -14.23
C ALA A 233 -9.43 13.70 -14.16
N ILE A 234 -9.94 13.15 -13.06
CA ILE A 234 -11.38 13.00 -12.79
C ILE A 234 -12.09 14.36 -12.86
N LYS A 235 -11.54 15.40 -12.21
CA LYS A 235 -12.11 16.76 -12.27
C LYS A 235 -12.06 17.38 -13.66
N ALA A 236 -11.08 17.03 -14.50
CA ALA A 236 -10.93 17.59 -15.85
C ALA A 236 -11.81 16.90 -16.91
N ALA A 237 -12.42 15.75 -16.62
CA ALA A 237 -13.38 15.09 -17.50
C ALA A 237 -14.79 15.70 -17.43
N HIS A 238 -14.94 16.89 -16.82
CA HIS A 238 -16.21 17.62 -16.63
C HIS A 238 -16.28 18.84 -17.52
#